data_AF-A0A529M5S0-F1
#
_entry.id   AF-A0A529M5S0-F1
#
_cell.length_a   1.000
_cell.length_b   1.000
_cell.length_c   1.000
_cell.angle_alpha   90.00
_cell.angle_beta   90.00
_cell.angle_gamma   90.00
#
_symmetry.space_group_name_H-M   'P 1'
#
loop_
_entity.id
_entity.type
_entity.pdbx_description
1 polymer ?
#
loop_
_entity_poly.entity_id
_entity_poly.type
_entity_poly.pdbx_seq_one_letter_code
_entity_poly.pdbx_strand_id
1 'polypeptide(L)'
;VAEGKVRFFGLSEAGIANIRRAHAAHPVSALQSEYSLWERNLEPEIIPALKELGIGLVPFAPLGRGFLAGDVKRAEDYPQGDFRRGDPRYQGENFDLNVAAAAAVRDIAAAKGVKPGQIAIAWLLAKGPDFGIDIVPIPGTKRRTYLEENVAAADITLDATEILGLDMALTPDKVSGPRYNERTMSLVDR
;
A
#
# COMPACT_ATOMS: atom_id res chain seq x y z
N VAL A 1 1.03 -28.37 3.12
CA VAL A 1 1.16 -28.45 1.64
C VAL A 1 1.26 -29.90 1.18
N ALA A 2 2.22 -30.71 1.66
CA ALA A 2 2.39 -32.10 1.23
C ALA A 2 1.12 -32.98 1.35
N GLU A 3 0.34 -32.81 2.43
CA GLU A 3 -0.94 -33.50 2.61
C GLU A 3 -2.10 -32.97 1.73
N GLY A 4 -1.85 -31.99 0.85
CA GLY A 4 -2.86 -31.42 -0.05
C GLY A 4 -3.89 -30.49 0.60
N LYS A 5 -3.81 -30.24 1.91
CA LYS A 5 -4.76 -29.37 2.66
C LYS A 5 -4.73 -27.89 2.25
N VAL A 6 -3.58 -27.43 1.75
CA VAL A 6 -3.38 -26.07 1.24
C VAL A 6 -2.49 -26.14 -0.01
N ARG A 7 -2.76 -25.27 -0.99
CA ARG A 7 -2.01 -25.21 -2.26
C ARG A 7 -0.69 -24.43 -2.13
N PHE A 8 -0.71 -23.33 -1.39
CA PHE A 8 0.40 -22.39 -1.26
C PHE A 8 0.55 -21.94 0.20
N PHE A 9 1.74 -21.43 0.52
CA PHE A 9 2.09 -20.88 1.82
C PHE A 9 2.56 -19.43 1.65
N GLY A 10 2.15 -18.55 2.56
CA GLY A 10 2.52 -17.14 2.54
C GLY A 10 2.81 -16.62 3.94
N LEU A 11 3.46 -15.47 4.01
CA LEU A 11 3.77 -14.75 5.24
C LEU A 11 3.04 -13.43 5.28
N SER A 12 2.91 -12.84 6.46
CA SER A 12 2.32 -11.51 6.64
C SER A 12 3.25 -10.66 7.50
N GLU A 13 3.50 -9.41 7.07
CA GLU A 13 4.30 -8.42 7.82
C GLU A 13 5.61 -9.00 8.36
N ALA A 14 6.28 -9.86 7.59
CA ALA A 14 7.53 -10.51 7.99
C ALA A 14 8.75 -9.73 7.51
N GLY A 15 9.77 -9.64 8.37
CA GLY A 15 11.07 -9.07 8.09
C GLY A 15 11.96 -10.01 7.26
N ILE A 16 13.05 -9.48 6.71
CA ILE A 16 13.90 -10.18 5.72
C ILE A 16 14.45 -11.50 6.29
N ALA A 17 14.90 -11.47 7.55
CA ALA A 17 15.46 -12.64 8.21
C ALA A 17 14.44 -13.78 8.31
N ASN A 18 13.19 -13.45 8.65
CA ASN A 18 12.11 -14.42 8.78
C ASN A 18 11.62 -14.91 7.41
N ILE A 19 11.56 -14.03 6.39
CA ILE A 19 11.26 -14.42 5.00
C ILE A 19 12.26 -15.46 4.51
N ARG A 20 13.57 -15.18 4.61
CA ARG A 20 14.62 -16.10 4.13
C ARG A 20 14.62 -17.41 4.89
N ARG A 21 14.48 -17.37 6.22
CA ARG A 21 14.43 -18.58 7.06
C ARG A 21 13.22 -19.45 6.69
N ALA A 22 12.05 -18.85 6.51
CA ALA A 22 10.85 -19.58 6.14
C ALA A 22 10.98 -20.18 4.73
N HIS A 23 11.45 -19.40 3.75
CA HIS A 23 11.59 -19.84 2.37
C HIS A 23 12.59 -21.00 2.23
N ALA A 24 13.67 -21.01 3.02
CA ALA A 24 14.63 -22.12 3.08
C ALA A 24 14.01 -23.42 3.62
N ALA A 25 13.00 -23.33 4.49
CA ALA A 25 12.30 -24.50 5.03
C ALA A 25 11.17 -24.98 4.11
N HIS A 26 10.43 -24.05 3.49
CA HIS A 26 9.39 -24.35 2.52
C HIS A 26 9.16 -23.13 1.60
N PRO A 27 8.99 -23.32 0.27
CA PRO A 27 8.76 -22.20 -0.64
C PRO A 27 7.61 -21.30 -0.18
N VAL A 28 7.93 -20.04 0.10
CA VAL A 28 6.96 -18.98 0.35
C VAL A 28 6.48 -18.47 -1.00
N SER A 29 5.17 -18.45 -1.24
CA SER A 29 4.59 -18.00 -2.52
C SER A 29 4.25 -16.52 -2.52
N ALA A 30 3.87 -15.96 -1.36
CA ALA A 30 3.49 -14.57 -1.24
C ALA A 30 3.84 -13.98 0.13
N LEU A 31 4.18 -12.68 0.14
CA LEU A 31 4.23 -11.85 1.33
C LEU A 31 3.04 -10.87 1.30
N GLN A 32 2.25 -10.85 2.35
CA GLN A 32 1.22 -9.82 2.57
C GLN A 32 1.75 -8.76 3.54
N SER A 33 2.06 -7.57 3.04
CA SER A 33 2.56 -6.46 3.85
C SER A 33 1.91 -5.14 3.42
N GLU A 34 1.96 -4.12 4.26
CA GLU A 34 1.49 -2.79 3.88
C GLU A 34 2.40 -2.20 2.82
N TYR A 35 1.79 -1.81 1.71
CA TYR A 35 2.48 -1.11 0.65
C TYR A 35 1.48 -0.27 -0.13
N SER A 36 1.81 1.00 -0.34
CA SER A 36 1.01 1.95 -1.10
C SER A 36 1.88 3.12 -1.52
N LEU A 37 1.34 4.05 -2.31
CA LEU A 37 2.01 5.35 -2.53
C LEU A 37 2.38 6.05 -1.21
N TRP A 38 1.61 5.83 -0.14
CA TRP A 38 1.79 6.48 1.15
C TRP A 38 2.66 5.71 2.14
N GLU A 39 3.01 4.45 1.82
CA GLU A 39 3.86 3.60 2.66
C GLU A 39 4.75 2.74 1.77
N ARG A 40 6.03 3.10 1.73
CA ARG A 40 7.02 2.57 0.77
C ARG A 40 8.25 1.98 1.45
N ASN A 41 8.16 1.67 2.75
CA ASN A 41 9.25 1.08 3.53
C ASN A 41 9.79 -0.26 3.00
N LEU A 42 9.02 -0.98 2.18
CA LEU A 42 9.44 -2.27 1.63
C LEU A 42 10.47 -2.15 0.51
N GLU A 43 10.55 -1.00 -0.16
CA GLU A 43 11.34 -0.82 -1.38
C GLU A 43 12.85 -1.06 -1.22
N PRO A 44 13.52 -0.60 -0.12
CA PRO A 44 14.96 -0.72 -0.03
C PRO A 44 15.47 -2.16 0.16
N GLU A 45 14.71 -3.01 0.86
CA GLU A 45 15.23 -4.32 1.28
C GLU A 45 14.28 -5.50 1.06
N ILE A 46 12.98 -5.34 1.34
CA ILE A 46 12.01 -6.44 1.21
C ILE A 46 11.75 -6.74 -0.26
N ILE A 47 11.43 -5.74 -1.09
CA ILE A 47 11.14 -5.94 -2.51
C ILE A 47 12.30 -6.61 -3.25
N PRO A 48 13.58 -6.20 -3.08
CA PRO A 48 14.71 -6.92 -3.64
C PRO A 48 14.78 -8.38 -3.20
N ALA A 49 14.52 -8.68 -1.92
CA ALA A 49 14.52 -10.05 -1.42
C ALA A 49 13.36 -10.88 -2.01
N LEU A 50 12.17 -10.30 -2.17
CA LEU A 50 11.04 -10.97 -2.83
C LEU A 50 11.37 -11.33 -4.27
N LYS A 51 12.00 -10.41 -5.01
CA LYS A 51 12.48 -10.63 -6.38
C LYS A 51 13.47 -11.79 -6.46
N GLU A 52 14.49 -11.76 -5.61
CA GLU A 52 15.53 -12.80 -5.54
C GLU A 52 14.93 -14.19 -5.29
N LEU A 53 13.93 -14.27 -4.40
CA LEU A 53 13.31 -15.52 -3.97
C LEU A 53 12.10 -15.94 -4.82
N GLY A 54 11.70 -15.15 -5.82
CA GLY A 54 10.52 -15.41 -6.64
C GLY A 54 9.21 -15.39 -5.85
N ILE A 55 9.07 -14.48 -4.89
CA ILE A 55 7.90 -14.33 -4.01
C ILE A 55 7.05 -13.15 -4.50
N GLY A 56 5.73 -13.34 -4.63
CA GLY A 56 4.80 -12.25 -4.93
C GLY A 56 4.49 -11.35 -3.73
N LEU A 57 4.12 -10.10 -3.98
CA LEU A 57 3.66 -9.16 -2.96
C LEU A 57 2.13 -9.02 -3.01
N VAL A 58 1.49 -9.05 -1.85
CA VAL A 58 0.06 -8.79 -1.66
C VAL A 58 -0.11 -7.54 -0.78
N PRO A 59 -0.12 -6.33 -1.36
CA PRO A 59 -0.26 -5.10 -0.59
C PRO A 59 -1.59 -5.00 0.16
N PHE A 60 -1.54 -4.85 1.48
CA PHE A 60 -2.69 -4.38 2.25
C PHE A 60 -2.64 -2.87 2.47
N ALA A 61 -3.80 -2.30 2.83
CA ALA A 61 -4.03 -0.85 2.90
C ALA A 61 -3.57 -0.08 1.63
N PRO A 62 -3.87 -0.57 0.40
CA PRO A 62 -3.38 0.03 -0.84
C PRO A 62 -3.84 1.49 -1.05
N LEU A 63 -4.90 1.91 -0.35
CA LEU A 63 -5.44 3.27 -0.40
C LEU A 63 -4.94 4.16 0.76
N GLY A 64 -3.87 3.78 1.45
CA GLY A 64 -3.36 4.51 2.62
C GLY A 64 -4.41 4.65 3.72
N ARG A 65 -5.10 3.55 4.06
CA ARG A 65 -6.23 3.54 5.02
C ARG A 65 -7.40 4.47 4.64
N GLY A 66 -7.56 4.72 3.34
CA GLY A 66 -8.57 5.61 2.78
C GLY A 66 -8.06 7.03 2.54
N PHE A 67 -6.84 7.37 2.96
CA PHE A 67 -6.25 8.69 2.75
C PHE A 67 -6.14 9.05 1.25
N LEU A 68 -5.80 8.06 0.41
CA LEU A 68 -5.59 8.25 -1.03
C LEU A 68 -6.89 8.16 -1.85
N ALA A 69 -8.02 7.80 -1.23
CA ALA A 69 -9.29 7.58 -1.93
C ALA A 69 -10.11 8.86 -2.16
N GLY A 70 -9.75 9.96 -1.50
CA GLY A 70 -10.54 11.20 -1.43
C GLY A 70 -11.33 11.33 -0.11
N ASP A 71 -11.84 12.54 0.15
CA ASP A 71 -12.68 12.87 1.33
C ASP A 71 -12.08 12.52 2.70
N VAL A 72 -10.75 12.62 2.82
CA VAL A 72 -10.06 12.42 4.09
C VAL A 72 -10.32 13.61 5.04
N LYS A 73 -10.51 13.31 6.32
CA LYS A 73 -10.74 14.31 7.36
C LYS A 73 -9.57 14.34 8.33
N ARG A 74 -9.45 15.42 9.10
CA ARG A 74 -8.50 15.45 10.22
C ARG A 74 -8.93 14.43 11.28
N ALA A 75 -7.97 13.97 12.08
CA ALA A 75 -8.20 13.01 13.16
C ALA A 75 -9.40 13.41 14.05
N GLU A 76 -9.46 14.68 14.45
CA GLU A 76 -10.49 15.24 15.33
C GLU A 76 -11.91 15.25 14.74
N ASP A 77 -12.06 15.09 13.43
CA ASP A 77 -13.36 15.10 12.74
C ASP A 77 -13.95 13.70 12.53
N TYR A 78 -13.19 12.65 12.83
CA TYR A 78 -13.71 11.27 12.80
C TYR A 78 -14.55 10.95 14.04
N PRO A 79 -15.50 9.99 13.98
CA PRO A 79 -16.24 9.55 15.16
C PRO A 79 -15.33 9.08 16.31
N GLN A 80 -15.81 9.17 17.55
CA GLN A 80 -15.12 8.50 18.67
C GLN A 80 -14.98 6.99 18.38
N GLY A 81 -13.83 6.42 18.73
CA GLY A 81 -13.51 5.01 18.49
C GLY A 81 -12.98 4.69 17.09
N ASP A 82 -12.98 5.65 16.16
CA ASP A 82 -12.31 5.48 14.86
C ASP A 82 -10.79 5.44 15.05
N PHE A 83 -10.12 4.43 14.50
CA PHE A 83 -8.68 4.24 14.68
C PHE A 83 -7.85 5.41 14.13
N ARG A 84 -8.35 6.14 13.12
CA ARG A 84 -7.65 7.29 12.50
C ARG A 84 -7.43 8.43 13.49
N ARG A 85 -8.20 8.49 14.58
CA ARG A 85 -7.95 9.43 15.68
C ARG A 85 -6.59 9.22 16.34
N GLY A 86 -6.08 7.99 16.35
CA GLY A 86 -4.78 7.63 16.92
C GLY A 86 -3.66 7.48 15.89
N ASP A 87 -3.95 7.75 14.61
CA ASP A 87 -2.97 7.64 13.54
C ASP A 87 -2.15 8.96 13.46
N PRO A 88 -0.83 8.92 13.66
CA PRO A 88 0.01 10.14 13.65
C PRO A 88 -0.06 10.93 12.34
N ARG A 89 -0.36 10.26 11.22
CA ARG A 89 -0.42 10.91 9.90
C ARG A 89 -1.71 11.70 9.66
N TYR A 90 -2.73 11.49 10.50
CA TYR A 90 -4.01 12.19 10.46
C TYR A 90 -4.07 13.40 11.42
N GLN A 91 -2.98 13.71 12.12
CA GLN A 91 -2.95 14.71 13.19
C GLN A 91 -2.19 15.97 12.77
N GLY A 92 -2.73 17.15 13.15
CA GLY A 92 -2.04 18.43 13.07
C GLY A 92 -1.38 18.71 11.71
N GLU A 93 -0.12 19.13 11.74
CA GLU A 93 0.67 19.47 10.55
C GLU A 93 0.96 18.24 9.67
N ASN A 94 1.05 17.03 10.25
CA ASN A 94 1.25 15.82 9.45
C ASN A 94 0.10 15.61 8.46
N PHE A 95 -1.14 15.85 8.90
CA PHE A 95 -2.30 15.79 8.03
C PHE A 95 -2.18 16.78 6.87
N ASP A 96 -1.83 18.03 7.16
CA ASP A 96 -1.75 19.09 6.15
C ASP A 96 -0.72 18.78 5.08
N LEU A 97 0.48 18.36 5.50
CA LEU A 97 1.55 17.96 4.59
C LEU A 97 1.16 16.75 3.74
N ASN A 98 0.52 15.75 4.35
CA ASN A 98 0.07 14.55 3.63
C ASN A 98 -1.07 14.86 2.66
N VAL A 99 -2.00 15.76 3.00
CA VAL A 99 -3.07 16.20 2.09
C VAL A 99 -2.49 16.93 0.87
N ALA A 100 -1.47 17.76 1.09
CA ALA A 100 -0.76 18.46 0.03
C ALA A 100 -0.02 17.46 -0.89
N ALA A 101 0.70 16.49 -0.32
CA ALA A 101 1.34 15.42 -1.09
C ALA A 101 0.34 14.58 -1.90
N ALA A 102 -0.79 14.22 -1.29
CA ALA A 102 -1.86 13.45 -1.95
C ALA A 102 -2.63 14.24 -3.02
N ALA A 103 -2.36 15.55 -3.21
CA ALA A 103 -2.97 16.34 -4.27
C ALA A 103 -2.63 15.79 -5.67
N ALA A 104 -1.39 15.31 -5.86
CA ALA A 104 -0.96 14.72 -7.13
C ALA A 104 -1.86 13.55 -7.58
N VAL A 105 -2.31 12.70 -6.63
CA VAL A 105 -3.23 11.60 -6.91
C VAL A 105 -4.59 12.12 -7.37
N ARG A 106 -5.09 13.19 -6.75
CA ARG A 106 -6.37 13.82 -7.11
C ARG A 106 -6.30 14.50 -8.47
N ASP A 107 -5.21 15.18 -8.77
CA ASP A 107 -5.02 15.91 -10.01
C ASP A 107 -4.95 14.96 -11.21
N ILE A 108 -4.19 13.86 -11.09
CA ILE A 108 -4.15 12.81 -12.12
C ILE A 108 -5.51 12.13 -12.28
N ALA A 109 -6.20 11.84 -11.18
CA ALA A 109 -7.53 11.26 -11.21
C ALA A 109 -8.53 12.17 -11.95
N ALA A 110 -8.51 13.47 -11.65
CA ALA A 110 -9.36 14.47 -12.30
C ALA A 110 -9.05 14.58 -13.80
N ALA A 111 -7.77 14.61 -14.19
CA ALA A 111 -7.34 14.69 -15.58
C ALA A 111 -7.81 13.48 -16.41
N LYS A 112 -7.86 12.29 -15.81
CA LYS A 112 -8.35 11.05 -16.44
C LYS A 112 -9.86 10.83 -16.29
N GLY A 113 -10.56 11.63 -15.50
CA GLY A 113 -11.99 11.43 -15.20
C GLY A 113 -12.29 10.18 -14.37
N VAL A 114 -11.34 9.75 -13.53
CA VAL A 114 -11.45 8.57 -12.65
C VAL A 114 -11.41 8.96 -11.17
N LYS A 115 -11.55 7.99 -10.26
CA LYS A 115 -11.48 8.24 -8.81
C LYS A 115 -10.03 8.17 -8.29
N PRO A 116 -9.66 8.97 -7.27
CA PRO A 116 -8.30 8.94 -6.69
C PRO A 116 -7.86 7.55 -6.21
N GLY A 117 -8.77 6.78 -5.61
CA GLY A 117 -8.47 5.41 -5.19
C GLY A 117 -8.08 4.49 -6.34
N GLN A 118 -8.62 4.72 -7.55
CA GLN A 118 -8.25 3.94 -8.72
C GLN A 118 -6.84 4.27 -9.21
N ILE A 119 -6.42 5.54 -9.13
CA ILE A 119 -5.03 5.94 -9.43
C ILE A 119 -4.05 5.28 -8.44
N ALA A 120 -4.38 5.25 -7.15
CA ALA A 120 -3.53 4.61 -6.15
C ALA A 120 -3.37 3.09 -6.39
N ILE A 121 -4.44 2.40 -6.80
CA ILE A 121 -4.38 0.97 -7.16
C ILE A 121 -3.62 0.77 -8.47
N ALA A 122 -3.88 1.59 -9.50
CA ALA A 122 -3.20 1.50 -10.79
C ALA A 122 -1.69 1.70 -10.65
N TRP A 123 -1.25 2.61 -9.76
CA TRP A 123 0.16 2.77 -9.43
C TRP A 123 0.78 1.49 -8.88
N LEU A 124 0.13 0.83 -7.90
CA LEU A 124 0.61 -0.43 -7.35
C LEU A 124 0.77 -1.52 -8.41
N LEU A 125 -0.20 -1.64 -9.32
CA LEU A 125 -0.15 -2.60 -10.43
C LEU A 125 0.99 -2.29 -11.40
N ALA A 126 1.25 -1.00 -11.66
CA ALA A 126 2.36 -0.56 -12.51
C ALA A 126 3.75 -0.81 -11.89
N LYS A 127 3.87 -0.83 -10.55
CA LYS A 127 5.15 -1.11 -9.88
C LYS A 127 5.62 -2.57 -10.00
N GLY A 128 4.72 -3.52 -10.23
CA GLY A 128 5.07 -4.94 -10.32
C GLY A 128 6.12 -5.23 -11.41
N PRO A 129 5.86 -4.85 -12.68
CA PRO A 129 6.85 -4.92 -13.75
C PRO A 129 8.18 -4.22 -13.43
N ASP A 130 8.15 -3.02 -12.85
CA ASP A 130 9.35 -2.25 -12.48
C ASP A 130 10.23 -3.03 -11.47
N PHE A 131 9.60 -3.63 -10.47
CA PHE A 131 10.30 -4.42 -9.46
C PHE A 131 10.68 -5.81 -9.96
N GLY A 132 9.96 -6.34 -10.95
CA GLY A 132 10.11 -7.71 -11.44
C GLY A 132 9.50 -8.73 -10.48
N ILE A 133 8.40 -8.37 -9.81
CA ILE A 133 7.59 -9.26 -8.96
C ILE A 133 6.10 -9.09 -9.27
N ASP A 134 5.32 -10.13 -9.01
CA ASP A 134 3.86 -10.01 -9.03
C ASP A 134 3.39 -9.15 -7.86
N ILE A 135 2.54 -8.16 -8.14
CA ILE A 135 1.90 -7.33 -7.12
C ILE A 135 0.38 -7.45 -7.28
N VAL A 136 -0.30 -7.93 -6.23
CA VAL A 136 -1.76 -8.11 -6.22
C VAL A 136 -2.35 -7.40 -4.99
N PRO A 137 -2.74 -6.11 -5.10
CA PRO A 137 -3.29 -5.36 -3.98
C PRO A 137 -4.66 -5.89 -3.56
N ILE A 138 -4.96 -5.81 -2.26
CA ILE A 138 -6.24 -6.25 -1.68
C ILE A 138 -7.04 -5.06 -1.13
N PRO A 139 -7.62 -4.19 -1.99
CA PRO A 139 -8.42 -3.07 -1.53
C PRO A 139 -9.70 -3.55 -0.85
N GLY A 140 -9.88 -3.17 0.42
CA GLY A 140 -11.05 -3.55 1.20
C GLY A 140 -12.31 -2.80 0.79
N THR A 141 -13.46 -3.48 0.83
CA THR A 141 -14.78 -2.86 0.62
C THR A 141 -15.88 -3.65 1.34
N LYS A 142 -16.98 -2.96 1.67
CA LYS A 142 -18.24 -3.55 2.17
C LYS A 142 -19.41 -3.34 1.20
N ARG A 143 -19.18 -2.68 0.06
CA ARG A 143 -20.21 -2.27 -0.91
C ARG A 143 -19.80 -2.68 -2.32
N ARG A 144 -20.76 -3.21 -3.09
CA ARG A 144 -20.53 -3.64 -4.48
C ARG A 144 -20.06 -2.49 -5.37
N THR A 145 -20.59 -1.30 -5.18
CA THR A 145 -20.16 -0.10 -5.93
C THR A 145 -18.67 0.17 -5.81
N TYR A 146 -18.11 0.08 -4.59
CA TYR A 146 -16.66 0.26 -4.40
C TYR A 146 -15.84 -0.94 -4.88
N LEU A 147 -16.42 -2.14 -4.91
CA LEU A 147 -15.77 -3.29 -5.55
C LEU A 147 -15.61 -3.01 -7.06
N GLU A 148 -16.68 -2.58 -7.72
CA GLU A 148 -16.68 -2.23 -9.14
C GLU A 148 -15.69 -1.09 -9.43
N GLU A 149 -15.67 -0.05 -8.60
CA GLU A 149 -14.66 1.03 -8.67
C GLU A 149 -13.22 0.49 -8.55
N ASN A 150 -12.94 -0.35 -7.55
CA ASN A 150 -11.61 -0.92 -7.33
C ASN A 150 -11.17 -1.84 -8.48
N VAL A 151 -12.08 -2.65 -9.03
CA VAL A 151 -11.77 -3.54 -10.16
C VAL A 151 -11.44 -2.75 -11.42
N ALA A 152 -12.18 -1.67 -11.69
CA ALA A 152 -11.93 -0.80 -12.84
C ALA A 152 -10.56 -0.10 -12.81
N ALA A 153 -9.86 -0.10 -11.67
CA ALA A 153 -8.48 0.41 -11.59
C ALA A 153 -7.48 -0.44 -12.41
N ALA A 154 -7.77 -1.73 -12.63
CA ALA A 154 -6.90 -2.62 -13.41
C ALA A 154 -6.83 -2.24 -14.89
N ASP A 155 -7.82 -1.51 -15.40
CA ASP A 155 -7.87 -1.05 -16.80
C ASP A 155 -7.22 0.33 -16.99
N ILE A 156 -6.75 0.97 -15.91
CA ILE A 156 -6.11 2.29 -15.97
C ILE A 156 -4.62 2.12 -16.24
N THR A 157 -4.16 2.70 -17.34
CA THR A 157 -2.74 2.84 -17.63
C THR A 157 -2.23 4.21 -17.18
N LEU A 158 -1.18 4.20 -16.36
CA LEU A 158 -0.40 5.38 -16.00
C LEU A 158 0.82 5.45 -16.90
N ASP A 159 1.06 6.61 -17.50
CA ASP A 159 2.28 6.81 -18.28
C ASP A 159 3.51 7.09 -17.38
N ALA A 160 4.70 7.11 -17.98
CA ALA A 160 5.95 7.29 -17.25
C ALA A 160 6.02 8.66 -16.51
N THR A 161 5.39 9.70 -17.06
CA THR A 161 5.35 11.03 -16.43
C THR A 161 4.43 11.01 -15.22
N GLU A 162 3.28 10.37 -15.33
CA GLU A 162 2.31 10.21 -14.25
C GLU A 162 2.88 9.37 -13.11
N ILE A 163 3.53 8.24 -13.42
CA ILE A 163 4.23 7.42 -12.43
C ILE A 163 5.31 8.22 -11.71
N LEU A 164 6.16 8.94 -12.45
CA LEU A 164 7.22 9.76 -11.86
C LEU A 164 6.63 10.88 -10.97
N GLY A 165 5.57 11.54 -11.43
CA GLY A 165 4.88 12.58 -10.65
C GLY A 165 4.33 12.06 -9.33
N LEU A 166 3.71 10.88 -9.35
CA LEU A 166 3.22 10.20 -8.14
C LEU A 166 4.37 9.79 -7.22
N ASP A 167 5.42 9.18 -7.78
CA ASP A 167 6.60 8.75 -7.02
C ASP A 167 7.27 9.93 -6.32
N MET A 168 7.39 11.08 -6.99
CA MET A 168 8.00 12.29 -6.46
C MET A 168 7.10 13.03 -5.45
N ALA A 169 5.79 12.93 -5.57
CA ALA A 169 4.86 13.61 -4.66
C ALA A 169 4.81 12.93 -3.29
N LEU A 170 4.92 11.60 -3.27
CA LEU A 170 4.79 10.77 -2.06
C LEU A 170 6.06 9.93 -1.83
N THR A 171 7.23 10.55 -1.94
CA THR A 171 8.47 9.93 -1.51
C THR A 171 8.45 9.70 0.01
N PRO A 172 9.16 8.67 0.53
CA PRO A 172 9.17 8.37 1.97
C PRO A 172 9.52 9.57 2.87
N ASP A 173 10.38 10.47 2.40
CA ASP A 173 10.79 11.69 3.12
C ASP A 173 9.73 12.81 3.11
N LYS A 174 8.75 12.76 2.19
CA LYS A 174 7.65 13.71 2.10
C LYS A 174 6.39 13.27 2.85
N VAL A 175 6.26 11.97 3.15
CA VAL A 175 5.17 11.47 3.98
C VAL A 175 5.44 11.86 5.43
N SER A 176 4.58 12.72 5.98
CA SER A 176 4.77 13.27 7.32
C SER A 176 4.10 12.40 8.38
N GLY A 177 4.83 12.13 9.46
CA GLY A 177 4.39 11.31 10.58
C GLY A 177 4.65 9.81 10.40
N PRO A 178 4.92 9.07 11.51
CA PRO A 178 5.19 7.63 11.45
C PRO A 178 3.96 6.84 11.01
N ARG A 179 4.20 5.69 10.34
CA ARG A 179 3.17 4.74 9.87
C ARG A 179 2.17 4.35 10.94
N TYR A 180 2.66 4.22 12.16
CA TYR A 180 1.91 3.80 13.34
C TYR A 180 2.38 4.56 14.56
N ASN A 181 1.57 4.56 15.61
CA ASN A 181 2.07 4.86 16.95
C ASN A 181 3.10 3.81 17.40
N GLU A 182 3.91 4.14 18.39
CA GLU A 182 5.01 3.30 18.87
C GLU A 182 4.56 1.89 19.28
N ARG A 183 3.41 1.78 19.94
CA ARG A 183 2.86 0.49 20.40
C ARG A 183 2.49 -0.43 19.25
N THR A 184 1.85 0.08 18.20
CA THR A 184 1.51 -0.73 17.04
C THR A 184 2.76 -1.04 16.21
N MET A 185 3.70 -0.07 16.12
CA MET A 185 4.95 -0.28 15.40
C MET A 185 5.84 -1.37 16.02
N SER A 186 5.79 -1.55 17.34
CA SER A 186 6.58 -2.61 18.01
C SER A 186 6.10 -4.03 17.73
N LEU A 187 4.92 -4.20 17.11
CA LEU A 187 4.38 -5.49 16.69
C LEU A 187 4.78 -5.86 15.26
N VAL A 188 5.38 -4.94 14.51
CA VAL A 188 5.81 -5.15 13.12
C VAL A 188 7.22 -5.72 13.12
N ASP A 189 7.38 -6.87 12.47
CA ASP A 189 8.68 -7.51 12.25
C ASP A 189 9.46 -6.74 11.18
N ARG A 190 10.76 -6.54 11.40
CA ARG A 190 11.64 -5.76 10.51
C ARG A 190 12.75 -6.66 9.96
#